data_AF-A0A1Q3CA63-F1
#
_entry.id   AF-A0A1Q3CA63-F1
#
_cell.length_a   1.000
_cell.length_b   1.000
_cell.length_c   1.000
_cell.angle_alpha   90.00
_cell.angle_beta   90.00
_cell.angle_gamma   90.00
#
_symmetry.space_group_name_H-M   'P 1'
#
loop_
_entity.id
_entity.type
_entity.pdbx_description
1 polymer ?
#
loop_
_entity_poly.entity_id
_entity_poly.type
_entity_poly.pdbx_seq_one_letter_code
_entity_poly.pdbx_strand_id
1 'polypeptide(L)'
;PILNRDNETIEDAVATLIYNITEYFIGDPTYLKDRTANQLSNLRCRNLQDFRWYKDTFMTNVLTREDATRLYWKEKFITGLPTLFFEKIKNKYKESNNGIVPYETMTYGDIVSTIIKTVL
;
A
#
# COMPACT_ATOMS: atom_id res chain seq x y z
N PRO A 1 23.20 21.03 12.74
CA PRO A 1 24.42 20.44 13.35
C PRO A 1 24.86 21.26 14.56
N ILE A 2 25.03 20.62 15.71
CA ILE A 2 25.63 21.25 16.89
C ILE A 2 27.15 21.20 16.69
N LEU A 3 27.83 22.34 16.80
CA LEU A 3 29.27 22.46 16.60
C LEU A 3 29.97 22.71 17.94
N ASN A 4 31.18 22.17 18.12
CA ASN A 4 32.03 22.46 19.28
C ASN A 4 32.71 23.83 19.14
N ARG A 5 33.53 24.21 20.12
CA ARG A 5 34.27 25.49 20.11
C ARG A 5 35.30 25.59 18.99
N ASP A 6 35.70 24.46 18.43
CA ASP A 6 36.64 24.32 17.32
C ASP A 6 35.92 24.18 15.96
N ASN A 7 34.59 24.40 15.96
CA ASN A 7 33.71 24.36 14.79
C ASN A 7 33.58 22.96 14.15
N GLU A 8 33.91 21.91 14.90
CA GLU A 8 33.71 20.52 14.52
C GLU A 8 32.30 20.07 14.91
N THR A 9 31.70 19.19 14.10
CA THR A 9 30.41 18.58 14.43
C THR A 9 30.52 17.74 15.70
N ILE A 10 29.77 18.10 16.74
CA ILE A 10 29.61 17.26 17.92
C ILE A 10 28.78 16.06 17.50
N GLU A 11 29.34 14.89 17.69
CA GLU A 11 28.66 13.63 17.43
C GLU A 11 27.48 13.50 18.40
N ASP A 12 26.26 13.45 17.86
CA ASP A 12 25.05 13.31 18.65
C ASP A 12 24.97 11.88 19.18
N ALA A 13 25.52 11.66 20.38
CA ALA A 13 25.55 10.35 21.03
C ALA A 13 24.13 9.75 21.20
N VAL A 14 23.08 10.58 21.28
CA VAL A 14 21.69 10.12 21.35
C VAL A 14 21.23 9.62 19.99
N ALA A 15 21.46 10.38 18.91
CA ALA A 15 21.14 9.95 17.55
C ALA A 15 21.93 8.69 17.16
N THR A 16 23.21 8.62 17.51
CA THR A 16 24.06 7.43 17.28
C THR A 16 23.55 6.21 18.04
N LEU A 17 23.14 6.38 19.30
CA LEU A 17 22.55 5.29 20.08
C LEU A 17 21.21 4.82 19.48
N ILE A 18 20.32 5.75 19.10
CA ILE A 18 19.03 5.43 18.45
C ILE A 18 19.28 4.68 17.13
N TYR A 19 20.23 5.15 16.32
CA TYR A 19 20.60 4.50 15.07
C TYR A 19 21.09 3.07 15.32
N ASN A 20 22.05 2.88 16.23
CA ASN A 20 22.61 1.55 16.53
C ASN A 20 21.55 0.58 17.09
N ILE A 21 20.64 1.03 17.95
CA ILE A 21 19.52 0.21 18.45
C ILE A 21 18.60 -0.16 17.28
N THR A 22 18.24 0.82 16.45
CA THR A 22 17.36 0.60 15.29
C THR A 22 18.00 -0.41 14.33
N GLU A 23 19.26 -0.21 13.97
CA GLU A 23 20.01 -1.10 13.08
C GLU A 23 20.16 -2.51 13.66
N TYR A 24 20.42 -2.66 14.97
CA TYR A 24 20.57 -3.97 15.59
C TYR A 24 19.28 -4.81 15.55
N PHE A 25 18.13 -4.20 15.86
CA PHE A 25 16.85 -4.92 15.93
C PHE A 25 16.14 -5.02 14.58
N ILE A 26 16.22 -3.96 13.77
CA ILE A 26 15.46 -3.83 12.53
C ILE A 26 16.32 -4.16 11.30
N GLY A 27 17.64 -3.98 11.40
CA GLY A 27 18.53 -3.95 10.25
C GLY A 27 18.43 -2.64 9.47
N ASP A 28 18.88 -2.65 8.22
CA ASP A 28 18.70 -1.53 7.31
C ASP A 28 17.18 -1.27 7.07
N PRO A 29 16.65 -0.09 7.43
CA PRO A 29 15.24 0.24 7.22
C PRO A 29 14.80 0.18 5.75
N THR A 30 15.74 0.29 4.80
CA THR A 30 15.44 0.17 3.37
C THR A 30 14.94 -1.23 3.00
N TYR A 31 15.46 -2.28 3.64
CA TYR A 31 15.00 -3.66 3.45
C TYR A 31 13.53 -3.85 3.86
N LEU A 32 13.08 -3.14 4.92
CA LEU A 32 11.68 -3.18 5.33
C LEU A 32 10.74 -2.59 4.28
N LYS A 33 11.17 -1.54 3.58
CA LYS A 33 10.37 -0.91 2.52
C LYS A 33 10.09 -1.90 1.38
N ASP A 34 11.12 -2.64 0.96
CA ASP A 34 11.00 -3.66 -0.08
C ASP A 34 10.16 -4.85 0.36
N ARG A 35 10.34 -5.31 1.60
CA ARG A 35 9.52 -6.39 2.17
C ARG A 35 8.04 -6.01 2.22
N THR A 36 7.72 -4.79 2.67
CA THR A 36 6.34 -4.29 2.75
C THR A 36 5.72 -4.16 1.36
N ALA A 37 6.49 -3.69 0.37
CA ALA A 37 6.05 -3.61 -1.03
C ALA A 37 5.72 -5.01 -1.59
N ASN A 38 6.56 -6.00 -1.30
CA ASN A 38 6.34 -7.38 -1.72
C ASN A 38 5.16 -8.03 -1.01
N GLN A 39 4.94 -7.75 0.28
CA GLN A 39 3.77 -8.25 1.00
C GLN A 39 2.47 -7.66 0.44
N LEU A 40 2.45 -6.36 0.16
CA LEU A 40 1.26 -5.70 -0.40
C LEU A 40 0.93 -6.18 -1.81
N SER A 41 1.94 -6.33 -2.68
CA SER A 41 1.74 -6.75 -4.07
C SER A 41 1.25 -8.21 -4.21
N ASN A 42 1.49 -9.02 -3.19
CA ASN A 42 1.07 -10.42 -3.07
C ASN A 42 -0.17 -10.62 -2.19
N LEU A 43 -0.70 -9.56 -1.58
CA LEU A 43 -1.90 -9.65 -0.75
C LEU A 43 -3.10 -10.07 -1.61
N ARG A 44 -3.82 -11.10 -1.16
CA ARG A 44 -5.02 -11.63 -1.83
C ARG A 44 -6.17 -11.79 -0.84
N CYS A 45 -7.37 -11.50 -1.30
CA CYS A 45 -8.63 -11.77 -0.63
C CYS A 45 -9.09 -13.18 -0.99
N ARG A 46 -9.09 -14.10 -0.02
CA ARG A 46 -9.36 -15.52 -0.29
C ARG A 46 -10.84 -15.79 -0.62
N ASN A 47 -11.73 -15.09 0.06
CA ASN A 47 -13.18 -15.15 -0.15
C ASN A 47 -13.80 -13.78 0.21
N LEU A 48 -15.07 -13.58 -0.11
CA LEU A 48 -15.73 -12.29 0.16
C LEU A 48 -16.02 -12.03 1.65
N GLN A 49 -16.03 -13.06 2.51
CA GLN A 49 -16.17 -12.87 3.95
C GLN A 49 -14.92 -12.19 4.54
N ASP A 50 -13.75 -12.48 3.97
CA ASP A 50 -12.47 -11.86 4.34
C ASP A 50 -12.29 -10.45 3.73
N PHE A 51 -13.25 -9.94 2.97
CA PHE A 51 -13.10 -8.66 2.25
C PHE A 51 -12.79 -7.49 3.20
N ARG A 52 -13.41 -7.46 4.38
CA ARG A 52 -13.14 -6.39 5.37
C ARG A 52 -11.67 -6.39 5.78
N TRP A 53 -11.15 -7.56 6.16
CA TRP A 53 -9.74 -7.72 6.54
C TRP A 53 -8.81 -7.39 5.38
N TYR A 54 -9.11 -7.86 4.18
CA TYR A 54 -8.34 -7.56 2.98
C TYR A 54 -8.28 -6.06 2.70
N LYS A 55 -9.44 -5.38 2.71
CA LYS A 55 -9.55 -3.94 2.51
C LYS A 55 -8.71 -3.18 3.54
N ASP A 56 -8.91 -3.47 4.82
CA ASP A 56 -8.20 -2.77 5.90
C ASP A 56 -6.69 -2.98 5.79
N THR A 57 -6.25 -4.22 5.60
CA THR A 57 -4.83 -4.57 5.42
C THR A 57 -4.22 -3.89 4.21
N PHE A 58 -4.88 -3.92 3.06
CA PHE A 58 -4.37 -3.27 1.85
C PHE A 58 -4.29 -1.76 2.05
N MET A 59 -5.33 -1.13 2.60
CA MET A 59 -5.38 0.32 2.78
C MET A 59 -4.31 0.81 3.76
N THR A 60 -4.12 0.13 4.89
CA THR A 60 -3.06 0.48 5.85
C THR A 60 -1.66 0.44 5.22
N ASN A 61 -1.40 -0.51 4.31
CA ASN A 61 -0.09 -0.65 3.68
C ASN A 61 0.10 0.24 2.44
N VAL A 62 -0.95 0.47 1.64
CA VAL A 62 -0.82 1.29 0.42
C VAL A 62 -0.74 2.77 0.77
N LEU A 63 -1.47 3.23 1.79
CA LEU A 63 -1.54 4.65 2.16
C LEU A 63 -0.25 5.17 2.81
N THR A 64 0.65 4.29 3.27
CA THR A 64 1.97 4.67 3.77
C THR A 64 3.01 4.85 2.65
N ARG A 65 2.63 4.61 1.39
CA ARG A 65 3.54 4.71 0.24
C ARG A 65 3.41 6.07 -0.46
N GLU A 66 4.53 6.61 -0.90
CA GLU A 66 4.56 7.83 -1.73
C GLU A 66 3.84 7.62 -3.07
N ASP A 67 3.88 6.39 -3.59
CA ASP A 67 3.36 6.04 -4.91
C ASP A 67 1.94 5.45 -4.88
N ALA A 68 1.21 5.61 -3.76
CA ALA A 68 -0.11 5.03 -3.50
C ALA A 68 -1.19 5.36 -4.55
N THR A 69 -1.05 6.50 -5.25
CA THR A 69 -2.01 6.99 -6.24
C THR A 69 -1.81 6.36 -7.63
N ARG A 70 -0.69 5.66 -7.86
CA ARG A 70 -0.40 5.03 -9.15
C ARG A 70 -1.45 3.98 -9.50
N LEU A 71 -1.81 3.92 -10.78
CA LEU A 71 -2.77 2.97 -11.34
C LEU A 71 -2.49 1.51 -10.96
N TYR A 72 -1.20 1.16 -10.82
CA TYR A 72 -0.75 -0.17 -10.43
C TYR A 72 -1.41 -0.65 -9.14
N TRP A 73 -1.50 0.21 -8.12
CA TRP A 73 -2.05 -0.20 -6.83
C TRP A 73 -3.57 -0.34 -6.86
N LYS A 74 -4.27 0.47 -7.65
CA LYS A 74 -5.72 0.34 -7.88
C LYS A 74 -6.04 -0.95 -8.63
N GLU A 75 -5.23 -1.28 -9.64
CA GLU A 75 -5.34 -2.57 -10.34
C GLU A 75 -5.03 -3.75 -9.41
N LYS A 76 -3.97 -3.65 -8.59
CA LYS A 76 -3.63 -4.67 -7.59
C LYS A 76 -4.75 -4.88 -6.57
N PHE A 77 -5.38 -3.80 -6.11
CA PHE A 77 -6.51 -3.89 -5.20
C PHE A 77 -7.68 -4.69 -5.80
N ILE A 78 -8.03 -4.43 -7.07
CA ILE A 78 -9.11 -5.15 -7.75
C ILE A 78 -8.70 -6.61 -8.01
N THR A 79 -7.54 -6.83 -8.63
CA THR A 79 -7.07 -8.18 -8.98
C THR A 79 -6.76 -9.05 -7.76
N GLY A 80 -6.57 -8.45 -6.58
CA GLY A 80 -6.42 -9.18 -5.32
C GLY A 80 -7.71 -9.85 -4.81
N LEU A 81 -8.88 -9.52 -5.37
CA LEU A 81 -10.15 -10.18 -5.04
C LEU A 81 -10.22 -11.61 -5.63
N PRO A 82 -11.16 -12.47 -5.18
CA PRO A 82 -11.38 -13.77 -5.80
C PRO A 82 -11.65 -13.65 -7.31
N THR A 83 -11.14 -14.59 -8.12
CA THR A 83 -11.05 -14.47 -9.58
C THR A 83 -12.33 -14.01 -10.26
N LEU A 84 -13.41 -14.77 -10.08
CA LEU A 84 -14.72 -14.46 -10.68
C LEU A 84 -15.26 -13.09 -10.23
N PHE A 85 -14.91 -12.69 -9.01
CA PHE A 85 -15.38 -11.45 -8.44
C PHE A 85 -14.63 -10.24 -8.99
N PHE A 86 -13.29 -10.29 -9.10
CA PHE A 86 -12.57 -9.17 -9.69
C PHE A 86 -12.92 -8.98 -11.16
N GLU A 87 -13.17 -10.06 -11.92
CA GLU A 87 -13.62 -9.99 -13.30
C GLU A 87 -14.97 -9.28 -13.40
N LYS A 88 -15.93 -9.62 -12.53
CA LYS A 88 -17.21 -8.93 -12.42
C LYS A 88 -17.05 -7.43 -12.14
N ILE A 89 -16.14 -7.05 -11.23
CA ILE A 89 -15.84 -5.65 -10.93
C ILE A 89 -15.21 -4.94 -12.14
N LYS A 90 -14.22 -5.56 -12.80
CA LYS A 90 -13.61 -5.01 -14.02
C LYS A 90 -14.68 -4.80 -15.11
N ASN A 91 -15.58 -5.76 -15.32
CA ASN A 91 -16.63 -5.66 -16.33
C ASN A 91 -17.62 -4.52 -16.03
N LYS A 92 -18.04 -4.34 -14.78
CA LYS A 92 -18.89 -3.19 -14.39
C LYS A 92 -18.25 -1.85 -14.77
N TYR A 93 -16.94 -1.69 -14.53
CA TYR A 93 -16.25 -0.47 -14.94
C TYR A 93 -16.19 -0.34 -16.46
N LYS A 94 -15.86 -1.42 -17.18
CA LYS A 94 -15.79 -1.42 -18.64
C LYS A 94 -17.11 -1.04 -19.29
N GLU A 95 -18.23 -1.56 -18.79
CA GLU A 95 -19.59 -1.26 -19.28
C GLU A 95 -19.90 0.24 -19.20
N SER A 96 -19.39 0.92 -18.17
CA SER A 96 -19.63 2.35 -17.96
C SER A 96 -18.57 3.26 -18.59
N ASN A 97 -17.48 2.72 -19.13
CA ASN A 97 -16.29 3.47 -19.55
C ASN A 97 -15.71 2.97 -20.88
N ASN A 98 -16.57 2.75 -21.88
CA ASN A 98 -16.17 2.38 -23.25
C ASN A 98 -15.19 1.19 -23.32
N GLY A 99 -15.39 0.17 -22.48
CA GLY A 99 -14.55 -1.04 -22.46
C GLY A 99 -13.24 -0.92 -21.66
N ILE A 100 -12.96 0.24 -21.05
CA ILE A 100 -11.72 0.52 -20.32
C ILE A 100 -12.01 0.64 -18.83
N VAL A 101 -11.10 0.18 -17.98
CA VAL A 101 -11.20 0.41 -16.53
C VAL A 101 -10.47 1.73 -16.21
N PRO A 102 -11.13 2.76 -15.68
CA PRO A 102 -10.56 4.10 -15.54
C PRO A 102 -9.66 4.23 -14.29
N TYR A 103 -8.57 3.45 -14.24
CA TYR A 103 -7.68 3.41 -13.07
C TYR A 103 -7.03 4.77 -12.76
N GLU A 104 -6.81 5.62 -13.76
CA GLU A 104 -6.20 6.94 -13.54
C GLU A 104 -7.10 7.85 -12.71
N THR A 105 -8.40 7.87 -13.02
CA THR A 105 -9.36 8.80 -12.42
C THR A 105 -10.12 8.23 -11.22
N MET A 106 -10.27 6.91 -11.10
CA MET A 106 -10.98 6.31 -9.97
C MET A 106 -10.18 6.38 -8.66
N THR A 107 -10.86 6.52 -7.53
CA THR A 107 -10.27 6.46 -6.19
C THR A 107 -10.44 5.07 -5.57
N TYR A 108 -9.70 4.77 -4.49
CA TYR A 108 -9.96 3.56 -3.69
C TYR A 108 -11.37 3.54 -3.11
N GLY A 109 -11.92 4.71 -2.78
CA GLY A 109 -13.30 4.85 -2.31
C GLY A 109 -14.32 4.40 -3.36
N ASP A 110 -14.12 4.78 -4.62
CA ASP A 110 -14.97 4.35 -5.73
C ASP A 110 -14.94 2.84 -5.91
N ILE A 111 -13.75 2.24 -5.84
CA ILE A 111 -13.57 0.79 -5.96
C ILE A 111 -14.29 0.06 -4.82
N VAL A 112 -14.08 0.50 -3.57
CA VAL A 112 -14.73 -0.09 -2.39
C VAL A 112 -16.25 0.06 -2.47
N SER A 113 -16.75 1.23 -2.87
CA SER A 113 -18.18 1.48 -3.06
C SER A 113 -18.79 0.54 -4.10
N THR A 114 -18.13 0.35 -5.24
CA THR A 114 -18.56 -0.59 -6.28
C THR A 114 -18.56 -2.03 -5.79
N ILE A 115 -17.54 -2.45 -5.02
CA ILE A 115 -17.48 -3.79 -4.44
C ILE A 115 -18.65 -4.02 -3.49
N ILE A 116 -18.87 -3.10 -2.55
CA ILE A 116 -19.97 -3.21 -1.56
C ILE A 116 -21.32 -3.32 -2.26
N LYS A 117 -21.59 -2.45 -3.26
CA LYS A 117 -22.81 -2.49 -4.10
C LYS A 117 -22.95 -3.72 -5.00
N THR A 118 -21.92 -4.57 -5.07
CA THR A 118 -21.92 -5.78 -5.89
C THR A 118 -22.01 -7.05 -5.06
N VAL A 119 -21.58 -6.99 -3.78
CA VAL A 119 -21.72 -8.06 -2.79
C VAL A 119 -23.08 -8.00 -2.10
N LEU A 120 -23.59 -6.80 -1.84
CA LEU A 120 -24.92 -6.50 -1.30
C LEU A 120 -25.86 -6.09 -2.42
#